data_AF-A0AAV5ZGJ4-F1
#
_entry.id   AF-A0AAV5ZGJ4-F1
#
_cell.length_a   1.000
_cell.length_b   1.000
_cell.length_c   1.000
_cell.angle_alpha   90.00
_cell.angle_beta   90.00
_cell.angle_gamma   90.00
#
_symmetry.space_group_name_H-M   'P 1'
#
loop_
_entity.id
_entity.type
_entity.pdbx_description
1 polymer ?
#
loop_
_entity_poly.entity_id
_entity_poly.type
_entity_poly.pdbx_seq_one_letter_code
_entity_poly.pdbx_strand_id
1 'polypeptide(L)' 'MDGKVQSVEGALLVLKADNGSVVMVDISQLNPNVSQALRRGRLVSVYGYPLEQKFEAAGYIELDPSHPEPPRLKYR' A
#
# COMPACT_ATOMS: atom_id res chain seq x y z
N MET A 1 -8.09 3.60 -0.01
CA MET A 1 -8.15 3.52 1.46
C MET A 1 -6.81 3.94 2.01
N ASP A 2 -6.82 4.81 3.01
CA ASP A 2 -5.61 5.34 3.62
C ASP A 2 -5.34 4.60 4.93
N GLY A 3 -4.07 4.27 5.16
CA GLY A 3 -3.68 3.56 6.36
C GLY A 3 -2.19 3.45 6.55
N LYS A 4 -1.82 2.86 7.67
CA LYS A 4 -0.44 2.58 8.03
C LYS A 4 -0.13 1.11 7.83
N VAL A 5 0.97 0.82 7.16
CA VAL A 5 1.46 -0.56 6.99
C VAL A 5 1.80 -1.15 8.36
N GLN A 6 1.09 -2.20 8.76
CA GLN A 6 1.34 -2.90 10.01
C GLN A 6 2.35 -4.03 9.81
N SER A 7 2.20 -4.81 8.74
CA SER A 7 3.12 -5.89 8.36
C SER A 7 2.97 -6.22 6.87
N VAL A 8 3.99 -6.84 6.29
CA VAL A 8 3.96 -7.40 4.93
C VAL A 8 4.53 -8.81 4.99
N GLU A 9 3.73 -9.78 4.57
CA GLU A 9 4.07 -11.21 4.56
C GLU A 9 3.86 -11.77 3.16
N GLY A 10 4.94 -11.85 2.38
CA GLY A 10 4.89 -12.28 1.00
C GLY A 10 4.00 -11.37 0.14
N ALA A 11 2.88 -11.90 -0.35
CA ALA A 11 1.90 -11.17 -1.15
C ALA A 11 0.72 -10.62 -0.33
N LEU A 12 0.78 -10.70 1.00
CA LEU A 12 -0.24 -10.20 1.90
C LEU A 12 0.28 -8.99 2.67
N LEU A 13 -0.38 -7.85 2.50
CA LEU A 13 -0.17 -6.63 3.27
C LEU A 13 -1.23 -6.54 4.36
N VAL A 14 -0.80 -6.32 5.60
CA VAL A 14 -1.70 -5.99 6.71
C VAL A 14 -1.66 -4.48 6.90
N LEU A 15 -2.77 -3.81 6.60
CA LEU A 15 -2.92 -2.37 6.67
C LEU A 15 -3.81 -2.00 7.86
N LYS A 16 -3.33 -1.13 8.74
CA LYS A 16 -4.18 -0.48 9.74
C LYS A 16 -4.78 0.77 9.11
N ALA A 17 -6.04 0.72 8.73
CA ALA A 17 -6.77 1.85 8.18
C ALA A 17 -6.89 2.98 9.24
N ASP A 18 -7.08 4.21 8.77
CA ASP A 18 -7.18 5.38 9.65
C ASP A 18 -8.35 5.29 10.65
N ASN A 19 -9.43 4.60 10.27
CA ASN A 19 -10.58 4.31 11.15
C ASN A 19 -10.26 3.29 12.28
N GLY A 20 -9.02 2.81 12.39
CA GLY A 20 -8.56 1.86 13.39
C GLY A 20 -8.73 0.39 13.01
N SER A 21 -9.46 0.09 11.93
CA SER A 21 -9.66 -1.29 11.45
C SER A 21 -8.40 -1.85 10.82
N VAL A 22 -8.19 -3.15 10.98
CA VAL A 22 -7.13 -3.89 10.29
C VAL A 22 -7.72 -4.53 9.04
N VAL A 23 -7.12 -4.23 7.89
CA VAL A 23 -7.53 -4.71 6.57
C VAL A 23 -6.41 -5.56 5.99
N MET A 24 -6.77 -6.76 5.54
CA MET A 24 -5.88 -7.63 4.78
C MET A 24 -5.95 -7.25 3.31
N VAL A 25 -4.80 -6.93 2.74
CA VAL A 25 -4.66 -6.46 1.37
C VAL A 25 -3.82 -7.46 0.59
N ASP A 26 -4.39 -8.01 -0.47
CA ASP A 26 -3.67 -8.82 -1.43
C ASP A 26 -2.89 -7.90 -2.37
N ILE A 27 -1.56 -8.05 -2.37
CA ILE A 27 -0.65 -7.28 -3.21
C ILE A 27 0.04 -8.16 -4.26
N SER A 28 -0.48 -9.37 -4.52
CA SER A 28 0.09 -10.30 -5.51
C SER A 28 0.08 -9.74 -6.93
N GLN A 29 -0.88 -8.85 -7.23
CA GLN A 29 -1.02 -8.16 -8.51
C GLN A 29 -0.07 -6.96 -8.64
N LEU A 30 0.60 -6.56 -7.56
CA LEU A 30 1.55 -5.45 -7.60
C LEU A 30 2.91 -5.90 -8.11
N ASN A 31 3.62 -4.98 -8.77
CA ASN A 31 5.00 -5.21 -9.16
C ASN A 31 5.86 -5.47 -7.91
N PRO A 32 6.71 -6.50 -7.87
CA PRO A 32 7.53 -6.83 -6.70
C PRO A 32 8.43 -5.67 -6.22
N ASN A 33 8.90 -4.81 -7.12
CA ASN A 33 9.67 -3.62 -6.72
C ASN A 33 8.81 -2.61 -5.94
N VAL A 34 7.52 -2.55 -6.26
CA VAL A 34 6.53 -1.67 -5.64
C VAL A 34 6.11 -2.28 -4.29
N SER A 35 5.86 -3.58 -4.20
CA SER A 35 5.58 -4.22 -2.90
C SER A 35 6.73 -4.15 -1.90
N GLN A 36 7.99 -4.13 -2.34
CA GLN A 36 9.16 -3.95 -1.47
C GLN A 36 9.25 -2.58 -0.79
N ALA A 37 8.64 -1.55 -1.36
CA ALA A 37 8.57 -0.23 -0.75
C ALA A 37 7.51 -0.15 0.36
N LEU A 38 6.54 -1.08 0.39
CA LEU A 38 5.61 -1.23 1.51
C LEU A 38 6.36 -1.75 2.74
N ARG A 39 6.75 -0.84 3.63
CA ARG A 39 7.44 -1.17 4.87
C ARG A 39 6.57 -0.84 6.07
N ARG A 40 6.68 -1.67 7.10
CA ARG A 40 6.03 -1.43 8.39
C ARG A 40 6.28 0.00 8.87
N GLY A 41 5.20 0.67 9.24
CA GLY A 41 5.23 2.04 9.73
C GLY A 41 5.01 3.12 8.66
N ARG A 42 5.04 2.78 7.36
CA ARG A 42 4.75 3.72 6.27
C ARG A 42 3.26 4.01 6.18
N LEU A 43 2.92 5.27 5.90
CA LEU A 43 1.58 5.68 5.54
C LEU A 43 1.40 5.51 4.04
N VAL A 44 0.34 4.83 3.64
CA VAL A 44 0.06 4.52 2.24
C VAL A 44 -1.43 4.65 1.97
N SER A 45 -1.76 5.10 0.77
CA SER A 45 -3.10 5.00 0.22
C SER A 45 -3.14 3.83 -0.75
N VAL A 46 -3.87 2.78 -0.41
CA VAL A 46 -4.07 1.61 -1.28
C VAL A 46 -5.36 1.76 -2.05
N TYR A 47 -5.33 1.54 -3.36
CA TYR A 47 -6.53 1.54 -4.21
C TYR A 47 -6.67 0.20 -4.93
N GLY A 48 -7.92 -0.20 -5.15
CA GLY A 48 -8.24 -1.52 -5.66
C GLY A 48 -9.67 -1.93 -5.32
N TYR A 49 -9.91 -3.23 -5.26
CA TYR A 49 -11.25 -3.81 -5.21
C TYR A 49 -11.47 -4.52 -3.87
N PRO A 50 -12.56 -4.19 -3.15
CA PRO A 50 -12.95 -4.97 -1.99
C PRO A 50 -13.48 -6.34 -2.43
N LEU A 51 -12.95 -7.42 -1.86
CA LEU A 51 -13.49 -8.78 -1.95
C LEU A 51 -14.08 -9.18 -0.59
N GLU A 52 -14.81 -10.29 -0.52
CA GLU A 52 -15.54 -10.72 0.69
C GLU A 52 -14.67 -10.82 1.96
N GLN A 53 -13.40 -11.19 1.82
CA GLN A 53 -12.49 -11.41 2.97
C GLN A 53 -11.17 -10.64 2.89
N LYS A 54 -10.86 -10.03 1.75
CA LYS A 54 -9.58 -9.34 1.51
C LYS A 54 -9.78 -8.18 0.53
N PHE A 55 -8.86 -7.23 0.55
CA PHE A 55 -8.85 -6.13 -0.41
C PHE A 55 -7.78 -6.40 -1.46
N GLU A 56 -8.15 -6.52 -2.73
CA GLU A 56 -7.16 -6.70 -3.79
C GLU A 56 -6.60 -5.33 -4.20
N ALA A 57 -5.30 -5.13 -4.05
CA ALA A 57 -4.64 -3.90 -4.46
C ALA A 57 -4.38 -3.89 -5.96
N ALA A 58 -4.93 -2.89 -6.64
CA ALA A 58 -4.54 -2.53 -8.00
C ALA A 58 -3.30 -1.61 -8.01
N GLY A 59 -3.06 -0.91 -6.90
CA GLY A 59 -1.87 -0.09 -6.69
C GLY A 59 -1.88 0.62 -5.34
N TYR A 60 -0.84 1.38 -5.06
CA TYR A 60 -0.78 2.23 -3.89
C TYR A 60 -0.01 3.53 -4.15
N ILE A 61 -0.23 4.51 -3.29
CA ILE A 61 0.48 5.77 -3.22
C ILE A 61 1.15 5.84 -1.84
N GLU A 62 2.46 6.07 -1.79
CA GLU A 62 3.12 6.34 -0.52
C GLU A 62 2.77 7.76 -0.07
N LEU A 63 2.17 7.87 1.12
CA LEU A 63 1.87 9.14 1.76
C LEU A 63 3.09 9.48 2.62
N ASP A 64 4.23 9.77 1.98
CA ASP A 64 5.42 10.23 2.71
C ASP A 64 5.21 11.71 3.09
N PRO A 65 5.11 12.06 4.39
CA PRO A 65 4.95 13.46 4.81
C PRO A 65 6.20 14.32 4.59
N SER A 66 7.34 13.70 4.27
CA SER A 66 8.65 14.31 4.03
C SER A 66 8.97 14.50 2.55
N HIS A 67 8.24 13.85 1.64
CA HIS A 67 8.41 13.97 0.19
C HIS A 67 7.04 13.96 -0.53
N PRO A 68 6.32 15.10 -0.57
CA PRO A 68 5.08 15.24 -1.33
C PRO A 68 5.28 15.27 -2.86
N GLU A 69 6.50 15.02 -3.35
CA GLU A 69 6.84 15.19 -4.76
C GLU A 69 6.53 13.90 -5.53
N PRO A 70 5.69 13.93 -6.58
CA PRO A 70 5.55 12.79 -7.47
C PRO A 70 6.92 12.48 -8.09
N PRO A 71 7.24 11.19 -8.35
CA PRO A 71 8.50 10.84 -8.98
C PRO A 71 8.63 11.62 -10.29
N ARG A 72 9.60 12.53 -10.35
CA ARG A 72 9.94 13.24 -11.58
C ARG A 72 10.44 12.20 -12.57
N LEU A 73 9.55 11.74 -13.46
CA LEU A 73 9.91 10.96 -14.64
C LEU A 73 10.94 11.77 -15.41
N LYS A 74 12.22 11.42 -15.25
CA LYS A 74 13.28 11.90 -16.13
C LYS A 74 13.12 11.16 -17.46
N TYR A 75 12.32 11.73 -18.35
CA TYR A 75 12.39 11.38 -19.77
C TYR A 75 13.79 11.82 -20.25
N ARG A 76 14.64 10.83 -20.55
CA ARG A 76 15.94 11.03 -21.20
C ARG A 76 15.78 10.78 -22.69
#